data_AF-A0A543F0Q1-F1
#
_entry.id   AF-A0A543F0Q1-F1
#
_cell.length_a   1.000
_cell.length_b   1.000
_cell.length_c   1.000
_cell.angle_alpha   90.00
_cell.angle_beta   90.00
_cell.angle_gamma   90.00
#
_symmetry.space_group_name_H-M   'P 1'
#
loop_
_entity.id
_entity.type
_entity.pdbx_description
1 polymer ?
#
loop_
_entity_poly.entity_id
_entity_poly.type
_entity_poly.pdbx_seq_one_letter_code
_entity_poly.pdbx_strand_id
1 'polypeptide(L)'
;MLDARLPAEWLGSIRIDNLSDRAFRVLVSALMWCSSQGTDGSVPTRYTKYLHPEGDDPAAFDELERAGLWKRVDDGYRLVGWTSTLRQSTAEEVERYREGARPRQKEYRDRQRAAIADHPGPRVMHRQAISDGTPDSTRDMTANVGPGSSDQSKSGANATREKTAHVTHNADSPFCTKHPTGTPKPCSACARARAVLEARQGRLTIPGWDCTVDGHKPSTDGTCAVCANRPGRSVA
;
A
#
# COMPACT_ATOMS: atom_id res chain seq x y z
N MET A 1 -5.95 -13.02 -5.05
CA MET A 1 -5.51 -12.28 -3.85
C MET A 1 -6.06 -13.03 -2.66
N LEU A 2 -5.19 -13.47 -1.77
CA LEU A 2 -5.58 -14.07 -0.49
C LEU A 2 -5.85 -12.93 0.47
N ASP A 3 -7.05 -12.90 1.05
CA ASP A 3 -7.40 -11.91 2.06
C ASP A 3 -7.22 -12.56 3.43
N ALA A 4 -6.00 -12.50 3.96
CA ALA A 4 -5.64 -13.00 5.29
C ALA A 4 -5.08 -11.83 6.11
N ARG A 5 -5.93 -10.83 6.36
CA ARG A 5 -5.52 -9.62 7.07
C ARG A 5 -5.59 -9.88 8.57
N LEU A 6 -4.60 -9.41 9.31
CA LEU A 6 -4.67 -9.34 10.76
C LEU A 6 -5.25 -7.97 11.13
N PRO A 7 -6.44 -7.90 11.74
CA PRO A 7 -7.05 -6.63 12.13
C PRO A 7 -6.18 -5.90 13.15
N ALA A 8 -6.04 -4.58 13.00
CA ALA A 8 -5.29 -3.76 13.97
C ALA A 8 -5.92 -3.82 15.38
N GLU A 9 -7.23 -4.04 15.47
CA GLU A 9 -7.99 -4.23 16.73
C GLU A 9 -7.49 -5.42 17.57
N TRP A 10 -6.72 -6.34 16.97
CA TRP A 10 -6.12 -7.44 17.72
C TRP A 10 -4.98 -6.97 18.63
N LEU A 11 -4.34 -5.85 18.30
CA LEU A 11 -3.32 -5.23 19.14
C LEU A 11 -4.01 -4.65 20.39
N GLY A 12 -3.78 -5.28 21.54
CA GLY A 12 -4.42 -4.92 22.81
C GLY A 12 -5.73 -5.66 23.10
N SER A 13 -6.09 -6.64 22.26
CA SER A 13 -7.18 -7.56 22.59
C SER A 13 -6.66 -8.61 23.56
N ILE A 14 -7.13 -8.55 24.81
CA ILE A 14 -6.79 -9.51 25.88
C ILE A 14 -6.99 -10.96 25.42
N ARG A 15 -7.97 -11.22 24.56
CA ARG A 15 -8.24 -12.56 24.01
C ARG A 15 -7.10 -13.08 23.14
N ILE A 16 -6.50 -12.21 22.32
CA ILE A 16 -5.39 -12.56 21.42
C ILE A 16 -4.07 -12.52 22.18
N ASP A 17 -3.89 -11.53 23.05
CA ASP A 17 -2.67 -11.33 23.86
C ASP A 17 -2.43 -12.48 24.85
N ASN A 18 -3.49 -13.16 25.30
CA ASN A 18 -3.39 -14.32 26.20
C ASN A 18 -3.16 -15.66 25.48
N LEU A 19 -3.08 -15.69 24.15
CA LEU A 19 -2.78 -16.92 23.42
C LEU A 19 -1.29 -17.26 23.53
N SER A 20 -0.99 -18.55 23.66
CA SER A 20 0.36 -19.06 23.47
C SER A 20 0.86 -18.81 22.03
N ASP A 21 2.18 -18.70 21.85
CA ASP A 21 2.80 -18.55 20.52
C ASP A 21 2.36 -19.65 19.54
N ARG A 22 2.14 -20.88 20.05
CA ARG A 22 1.66 -22.03 19.26
C ARG A 22 0.21 -21.83 18.82
N ALA A 23 -0.69 -21.48 19.74
CA ALA A 23 -2.09 -21.20 19.42
C ALA A 23 -2.22 -20.02 18.45
N PHE A 24 -1.45 -18.96 18.64
CA PHE A 24 -1.43 -17.82 17.73
C PHE A 24 -0.97 -18.22 16.32
N ARG A 25 0.10 -19.00 16.18
CA ARG A 25 0.57 -19.51 14.88
C ARG A 25 -0.49 -20.36 14.20
N VAL A 26 -1.12 -21.28 14.93
CA VAL A 26 -2.22 -22.11 14.40
C VAL A 26 -3.37 -21.24 13.90
N LEU A 27 -3.76 -20.22 14.66
CA LEU A 27 -4.82 -19.27 14.27
C LEU A 27 -4.50 -18.57 12.95
N VAL A 28 -3.29 -18.02 12.82
CA VAL A 28 -2.86 -17.31 11.60
C VAL A 28 -2.79 -18.26 10.41
N SER A 29 -2.21 -19.45 10.58
CA SER A 29 -2.18 -20.48 9.52
C SER A 29 -3.58 -20.90 9.08
N ALA A 30 -4.50 -21.05 10.03
CA ALA A 30 -5.89 -21.43 9.74
C ALA A 30 -6.63 -20.34 8.95
N LEU A 31 -6.41 -19.05 9.28
CA LEU A 31 -6.94 -17.93 8.50
C LEU A 31 -6.41 -17.96 7.06
N MET A 32 -5.09 -18.09 6.89
CA MET A 32 -4.47 -18.16 5.57
C MET A 32 -5.00 -19.34 4.74
N TRP A 33 -5.14 -20.50 5.38
CA TRP A 33 -5.68 -21.69 4.74
C TRP A 33 -7.14 -21.47 4.32
N CYS A 34 -7.99 -20.99 5.22
CA CYS A 34 -9.41 -20.73 4.94
C CYS A 34 -9.60 -19.69 3.84
N SER A 35 -8.83 -18.60 3.85
CA SER A 35 -8.87 -17.57 2.81
C SER A 35 -8.36 -18.06 1.45
N SER A 36 -7.49 -19.10 1.45
CA SER A 36 -7.01 -19.75 0.22
C SER A 36 -8.03 -20.71 -0.36
N GLN A 37 -8.70 -21.48 0.49
CA GLN A 37 -9.70 -22.46 0.07
C GLN A 37 -11.10 -21.85 -0.12
N GLY A 38 -11.36 -20.65 0.42
CA GLY A 38 -12.68 -20.03 0.38
C GLY A 38 -13.70 -20.77 1.25
N THR A 39 -13.30 -21.23 2.44
CA THR A 39 -14.14 -22.07 3.33
C THR A 39 -14.81 -21.29 4.47
N ASP A 40 -14.69 -19.96 4.47
CA ASP A 40 -15.32 -19.06 5.46
C ASP A 40 -15.09 -19.50 6.92
N GLY A 41 -13.86 -19.94 7.20
CA GLY A 41 -13.42 -20.34 8.53
C GLY A 41 -13.63 -21.82 8.87
N SER A 42 -14.12 -22.65 7.94
CA SER A 42 -14.23 -24.09 8.18
C SER A 42 -12.92 -24.79 7.81
N VAL A 43 -12.29 -25.50 8.76
CA VAL A 43 -11.06 -26.29 8.56
C VAL A 43 -11.36 -27.78 8.80
N PRO A 44 -11.29 -28.63 7.76
CA PRO A 44 -11.47 -30.07 7.92
C PRO A 44 -10.33 -30.72 8.73
N THR A 45 -10.64 -31.74 9.54
CA THR A 45 -9.66 -32.45 10.40
C THR A 45 -8.42 -32.91 9.63
N ARG A 46 -8.57 -33.38 8.39
CA ARG A 46 -7.44 -33.85 7.58
C ARG A 46 -6.37 -32.77 7.30
N TYR A 47 -6.71 -31.50 7.45
CA TYR A 47 -5.82 -30.36 7.20
C TYR A 47 -5.24 -29.72 8.47
N THR A 48 -5.67 -30.12 9.67
CA THR A 48 -5.19 -29.53 10.93
C THR A 48 -3.68 -29.70 11.10
N LYS A 49 -3.12 -30.82 10.60
CA LYS A 49 -1.69 -31.12 10.63
C LYS A 49 -0.82 -30.15 9.83
N TYR A 50 -1.40 -29.31 8.96
CA TYR A 50 -0.67 -28.32 8.18
C TYR A 50 -0.72 -26.92 8.81
N LEU A 51 -1.44 -26.74 9.91
CA LEU A 51 -1.60 -25.45 10.56
C LEU A 51 -0.40 -25.07 11.44
N HIS A 52 0.39 -26.06 11.87
CA HIS A 52 1.61 -25.86 12.61
C HIS A 52 2.77 -26.65 11.96
N PRO A 53 4.01 -26.12 11.94
CA PRO A 53 5.14 -26.81 11.31
C PRO A 53 5.45 -28.20 11.88
N GLU A 54 5.11 -28.42 13.16
CA GLU A 54 5.33 -29.68 13.87
C GLU A 54 4.16 -30.68 13.73
N GLY A 55 3.14 -30.36 12.95
CA GLY A 55 1.96 -31.22 12.77
C GLY A 55 0.75 -30.78 13.59
N ASP A 56 -0.07 -31.75 14.00
CA ASP A 56 -1.24 -31.49 14.85
C ASP A 56 -0.80 -31.05 16.26
N ASP A 57 -1.39 -29.98 16.76
CA ASP A 57 -1.19 -29.50 18.13
C ASP A 57 -2.54 -29.38 18.87
N PRO A 58 -3.03 -30.47 19.47
CA PRO A 58 -4.32 -30.49 20.16
C PRO A 58 -4.39 -29.47 21.31
N ALA A 59 -3.28 -29.21 22.00
CA ALA A 59 -3.24 -28.25 23.09
C ALA A 59 -3.50 -26.83 22.59
N ALA A 60 -2.92 -26.47 21.44
CA ALA A 60 -3.21 -25.20 20.76
C ALA A 60 -4.68 -25.12 20.29
N PHE A 61 -5.25 -26.21 19.77
CA PHE A 61 -6.66 -26.25 19.36
C PHE A 61 -7.62 -26.04 20.54
N ASP A 62 -7.37 -26.73 21.65
CA ASP A 62 -8.16 -26.61 22.88
C ASP A 62 -8.03 -25.21 23.51
N GLU A 63 -6.85 -24.58 23.40
CA GLU A 63 -6.66 -23.18 23.79
C GLU A 63 -7.49 -22.21 22.94
N LEU A 64 -7.50 -22.38 21.62
CA LEU A 64 -8.32 -21.56 20.72
C LEU A 64 -9.82 -21.76 20.95
N GLU A 65 -10.24 -22.98 21.29
CA GLU A 65 -11.61 -23.31 21.69
C GLU A 65 -11.98 -22.63 23.01
N ARG A 66 -11.13 -22.69 24.04
CA ARG A 66 -11.31 -21.96 25.31
C ARG A 66 -11.34 -20.45 25.14
N ALA A 67 -10.54 -19.90 24.22
CA ALA A 67 -10.55 -18.48 23.87
C ALA A 67 -11.82 -18.06 23.09
N GLY A 68 -12.66 -19.01 22.67
CA GLY A 68 -13.87 -18.76 21.88
C GLY A 68 -13.56 -18.29 20.46
N LEU A 69 -12.36 -18.57 19.96
CA LEU A 69 -11.95 -18.28 18.57
C LEU A 69 -12.26 -19.46 17.66
N TRP A 70 -12.29 -20.68 18.20
CA TRP A 70 -12.62 -21.91 17.49
C TRP A 70 -13.84 -22.58 18.10
N LYS A 71 -14.51 -23.37 17.27
CA LYS A 71 -15.57 -24.29 17.66
C LYS A 71 -15.35 -25.64 16.98
N ARG A 72 -15.35 -26.72 17.75
CA ARG A 72 -15.30 -28.08 17.23
C ARG A 72 -16.60 -28.40 16.46
N VAL A 73 -16.46 -29.01 15.30
CA VAL A 73 -17.54 -29.49 14.44
C VAL A 73 -17.24 -30.93 14.02
N ASP A 74 -18.25 -31.67 13.54
CA ASP A 74 -18.11 -33.12 13.29
C ASP A 74 -16.93 -33.48 12.36
N ASP A 75 -16.63 -32.64 11.36
CA ASP A 75 -15.54 -32.84 10.40
C ASP A 75 -14.31 -31.94 10.65
N GLY A 76 -14.15 -31.37 11.86
CA GLY A 76 -12.95 -30.60 12.22
C GLY A 76 -13.25 -29.38 13.09
N TYR A 77 -12.80 -28.21 12.63
CA TYR A 77 -12.88 -26.97 13.40
C TYR A 77 -13.46 -25.83 12.56
N ARG A 78 -14.19 -24.95 13.21
CA ARG A 78 -14.70 -23.72 12.60
C ARG A 78 -14.23 -22.51 13.40
N LEU A 79 -13.64 -21.54 12.71
CA LEU A 79 -13.33 -20.24 13.28
C LEU A 79 -14.63 -19.48 13.58
N VAL A 80 -14.74 -18.96 14.80
CA VAL A 80 -15.92 -18.23 15.28
C VAL A 80 -15.83 -16.78 14.86
N GLY A 81 -16.92 -16.24 14.33
CA GLY A 81 -17.02 -14.82 13.98
C GLY A 81 -16.15 -14.42 12.78
N TRP A 82 -16.11 -15.24 11.72
CA TRP A 82 -15.32 -14.99 10.50
C TRP A 82 -15.37 -13.54 10.01
N THR A 83 -16.58 -13.03 9.73
CA THR A 83 -16.76 -11.65 9.25
C THR A 83 -16.84 -10.64 10.39
N SER A 84 -17.43 -11.02 11.53
CA SER A 84 -17.73 -10.09 12.64
C SER A 84 -16.51 -9.81 13.54
N THR A 85 -15.90 -10.87 14.06
CA THR A 85 -14.80 -10.82 15.04
C THR A 85 -13.44 -10.85 14.36
N LEU A 86 -13.27 -11.70 13.35
CA LEU A 86 -12.00 -11.87 12.65
C LEU A 86 -11.87 -10.92 11.45
N ARG A 87 -12.95 -10.22 11.07
CA ARG A 87 -12.99 -9.21 9.99
C ARG A 87 -12.45 -9.73 8.65
N GLN A 88 -12.65 -11.00 8.37
CA GLN A 88 -12.26 -11.59 7.09
C GLN A 88 -13.38 -11.44 6.06
N SER A 89 -12.99 -11.24 4.80
CA SER A 89 -13.93 -11.28 3.67
C SER A 89 -14.44 -12.71 3.47
N THR A 90 -15.72 -12.84 3.14
CA THR A 90 -16.31 -14.13 2.75
C THR A 90 -15.84 -14.55 1.36
N ALA A 91 -15.93 -15.86 1.07
CA ALA A 91 -15.60 -16.41 -0.23
C ALA A 91 -16.42 -15.77 -1.36
N GLU A 92 -17.71 -15.52 -1.09
CA GLU A 92 -18.62 -14.83 -2.01
C GLU A 92 -18.16 -13.39 -2.30
N GLU A 93 -17.79 -12.62 -1.27
CA GLU A 93 -17.29 -11.25 -1.43
C GLU A 93 -16.00 -11.20 -2.25
N VAL A 94 -15.08 -12.14 -1.99
CA VAL A 94 -13.83 -12.26 -2.73
C VAL A 94 -14.10 -12.60 -4.19
N GLU A 95 -15.03 -13.51 -4.49
CA GLU A 95 -15.34 -13.85 -5.88
C GLU A 95 -16.04 -12.69 -6.61
N ARG A 96 -17.00 -12.02 -5.96
CA ARG A 96 -17.63 -10.81 -6.50
C ARG A 96 -16.60 -9.72 -6.82
N TYR A 97 -15.60 -9.54 -5.94
CA TYR A 97 -14.50 -8.61 -6.20
C TYR A 97 -13.64 -9.04 -7.39
N ARG A 98 -13.35 -10.35 -7.53
CA ARG A 98 -12.61 -10.90 -8.67
C ARG A 98 -13.38 -10.71 -9.97
N GLU A 99 -14.66 -11.02 -10.00
CA GLU A 99 -15.54 -10.84 -11.15
C GLU A 99 -15.57 -9.37 -11.60
N GLY A 100 -15.72 -8.43 -10.67
CA GLY A 100 -15.65 -6.99 -10.97
C GLY A 100 -14.25 -6.48 -11.38
N ALA A 101 -13.19 -7.21 -11.05
CA ALA A 101 -11.82 -6.88 -11.46
C ALA A 101 -11.43 -7.45 -12.84
N ARG A 102 -12.02 -8.59 -13.24
CA ARG A 102 -11.77 -9.25 -14.54
C ARG A 102 -11.95 -8.31 -15.75
N PRO A 103 -13.06 -7.56 -15.92
CA PRO A 103 -13.25 -6.70 -17.10
C PRO A 103 -12.25 -5.55 -17.10
N ARG A 104 -12.01 -4.92 -15.95
CA ARG A 104 -11.02 -3.83 -15.82
C ARG A 104 -9.61 -4.27 -16.18
N GLN A 105 -9.21 -5.47 -15.76
CA GLN A 105 -7.92 -6.05 -16.14
C GLN A 105 -7.85 -6.38 -17.64
N LYS A 106 -8.95 -6.87 -18.22
CA LYS A 106 -9.04 -7.13 -19.67
C LYS A 106 -8.88 -5.83 -20.46
N GLU A 107 -9.67 -4.80 -20.15
CA GLU A 107 -9.61 -3.49 -20.79
C GLU A 107 -8.24 -2.82 -20.65
N TYR A 108 -7.61 -2.96 -19.48
CA TYR A 108 -6.25 -2.48 -19.27
C TYR A 108 -5.25 -3.18 -20.21
N ARG A 109 -5.30 -4.52 -20.30
CA ARG A 109 -4.44 -5.29 -21.21
C ARG A 109 -4.73 -4.98 -22.68
N ASP A 110 -5.99 -4.78 -23.04
CA ASP A 110 -6.41 -4.40 -24.40
C ASP A 110 -5.85 -3.03 -24.79
N ARG A 111 -5.96 -2.03 -23.89
CA ARG A 111 -5.37 -0.70 -24.11
C ARG A 111 -3.85 -0.75 -24.22
N GLN A 112 -3.17 -1.55 -23.39
CA GLN A 112 -1.72 -1.73 -23.51
C GLN A 112 -1.33 -2.36 -24.85
N ARG A 113 -2.08 -3.36 -25.31
CA ARG A 113 -1.85 -3.98 -26.64
C ARG A 113 -2.08 -3.00 -27.78
N ALA A 114 -3.15 -2.21 -27.73
CA ALA A 114 -3.44 -1.19 -28.73
C ALA A 114 -2.36 -0.11 -28.78
N ALA A 115 -1.92 0.40 -27.63
CA ALA A 115 -0.86 1.41 -27.55
C ALA A 115 0.48 0.91 -28.14
N ILE A 116 0.81 -0.38 -27.96
CA ILE A 116 1.99 -1.00 -28.57
C ILE A 116 1.82 -1.13 -30.09
N ALA A 117 0.60 -1.40 -30.58
CA ALA A 117 0.32 -1.54 -32.01
C ALA A 117 0.33 -0.18 -32.76
N ASP A 118 -0.20 0.88 -32.14
CA ASP A 118 -0.31 2.23 -32.75
C ASP A 118 1.03 2.98 -32.79
N HIS A 119 1.94 2.62 -31.89
CA HIS A 119 3.30 3.13 -31.89
C HIS A 119 4.24 1.95 -32.07
N PRO A 120 4.45 1.48 -33.32
CA PRO A 120 5.59 0.66 -33.66
C PRO A 120 6.82 1.54 -33.46
N GLY A 121 7.24 1.69 -32.20
CA GLY A 121 8.49 2.31 -31.86
C GLY A 121 9.59 1.64 -32.68
N PRO A 122 10.68 2.36 -33.00
CA PRO A 122 11.78 1.79 -33.76
C PRO A 122 12.11 0.45 -33.14
N ARG A 123 12.02 -0.63 -33.93
CA ARG A 123 12.37 -1.99 -33.51
C ARG A 123 13.70 -1.88 -32.79
N VAL A 124 13.68 -1.85 -31.45
CA VAL A 124 14.89 -2.02 -30.67
C VAL A 124 15.21 -3.47 -30.93
N MET A 125 16.10 -3.69 -31.90
CA MET A 125 16.54 -5.01 -32.29
C MET A 125 16.88 -5.74 -31.00
N HIS A 126 16.16 -6.84 -30.79
CA HIS A 126 16.40 -7.87 -29.80
C HIS A 126 17.66 -7.62 -28.96
N ARG A 127 17.49 -7.04 -27.77
CA ARG A 127 18.25 -7.57 -26.65
C ARG A 127 17.71 -9.01 -26.54
N GLN A 128 18.46 -9.96 -27.11
CA GLN A 128 18.17 -11.38 -27.00
C GLN A 128 17.75 -11.59 -25.55
N ALA A 129 16.49 -11.98 -25.38
CA ALA A 129 16.04 -12.51 -24.12
C ALA A 129 16.91 -13.74 -23.94
N ILE A 130 17.98 -13.57 -23.16
CA ILE A 130 18.60 -14.66 -22.44
C ILE A 130 17.41 -15.16 -21.63
N SER A 131 16.76 -16.18 -22.16
CA SER A 131 15.87 -17.04 -21.43
C SER A 131 16.77 -17.65 -20.37
N ASP A 132 16.93 -16.92 -19.27
CA ASP A 132 17.56 -17.39 -18.06
C ASP A 132 16.64 -18.52 -17.58
N GLY A 133 16.93 -19.72 -18.09
CA GLY A 133 16.29 -20.93 -17.63
C GLY A 133 16.68 -21.03 -16.18
N THR A 134 15.72 -20.80 -15.28
CA THR A 134 15.85 -21.12 -13.87
C THR A 134 16.35 -22.56 -13.78
N PRO A 135 17.63 -22.79 -13.41
CA PRO A 135 18.05 -24.10 -12.99
C PRO A 135 17.39 -24.30 -11.63
N ASP A 136 16.77 -25.46 -11.50
CA ASP A 136 16.53 -26.11 -10.23
C ASP A 136 17.71 -25.84 -9.26
N SER A 137 17.48 -25.00 -8.26
CA SER A 137 18.48 -24.57 -7.27
C SER A 137 17.86 -24.57 -5.88
N THR A 138 17.56 -25.78 -5.41
CA THR A 138 17.65 -26.08 -3.98
C THR A 138 19.11 -26.04 -3.53
N ARG A 139 19.58 -24.95 -2.91
CA ARG A 139 20.56 -24.96 -1.79
C ARG A 139 21.06 -23.56 -1.42
N ASP A 140 21.26 -23.38 -0.12
CA ASP A 140 21.98 -22.32 0.57
C ASP A 140 21.39 -20.91 0.58
N MET A 141 20.40 -20.75 1.48
CA MET A 141 20.33 -19.55 2.29
C MET A 141 21.34 -19.65 3.44
N THR A 142 22.33 -18.76 3.50
CA THR A 142 22.72 -18.06 4.74
C THR A 142 23.66 -16.88 4.44
N ALA A 143 23.48 -15.80 5.22
CA ALA A 143 24.39 -14.67 5.40
C ALA A 143 24.48 -13.60 4.28
N ASN A 144 23.44 -12.75 4.18
CA ASN A 144 23.62 -11.30 4.05
C ASN A 144 22.30 -10.56 4.25
N VAL A 145 21.95 -10.28 5.52
CA VAL A 145 20.95 -9.27 5.88
C VAL A 145 21.60 -7.90 5.75
N GLY A 146 21.53 -7.32 4.56
CA GLY A 146 21.82 -5.91 4.31
C GLY A 146 20.68 -5.01 4.81
N PRO A 147 20.96 -3.74 5.15
CA PRO A 147 20.02 -2.85 5.82
C PRO A 147 18.87 -2.45 4.89
N GLY A 148 17.67 -2.40 5.46
CA GLY A 148 16.41 -2.21 4.77
C GLY A 148 16.35 -0.95 3.89
N SER A 149 16.06 -1.17 2.61
CA SER A 149 15.54 -0.15 1.71
C SER A 149 14.01 -0.12 1.85
N SER A 150 13.54 0.71 2.78
CA SER A 150 12.16 1.13 2.87
C SER A 150 11.95 2.34 1.97
N ASP A 151 11.62 2.12 0.70
CA ASP A 151 10.76 3.03 -0.07
C ASP A 151 10.41 2.43 -1.44
N GLN A 152 9.22 1.82 -1.53
CA GLN A 152 8.55 1.60 -2.80
C GLN A 152 7.09 2.05 -2.69
N SER A 153 6.95 3.36 -2.57
CA SER A 153 5.76 4.07 -3.04
C SER A 153 5.61 3.81 -4.55
N LYS A 154 4.52 3.16 -4.94
CA LYS A 154 4.15 2.96 -6.34
C LYS A 154 3.79 4.30 -7.00
N SER A 155 4.76 4.96 -7.61
CA SER A 155 4.53 5.98 -8.64
C SER A 155 4.74 5.34 -10.02
N GLY A 156 3.64 4.91 -10.64
CA GLY A 156 3.64 4.45 -12.02
C GLY A 156 3.68 5.62 -13.01
N ALA A 157 4.66 5.56 -13.91
CA ALA A 157 4.69 6.16 -15.25
C ALA A 157 4.74 7.70 -15.36
N ASN A 158 5.95 8.25 -15.29
CA ASN A 158 6.40 9.30 -16.21
C ASN A 158 7.92 9.27 -16.33
N ALA A 159 8.43 8.33 -17.13
CA ALA A 159 9.85 8.24 -17.47
C ALA A 159 10.04 8.36 -18.98
N THR A 160 9.84 9.58 -19.49
CA THR A 160 10.63 10.15 -20.59
C THR A 160 10.71 11.65 -20.40
N ARG A 161 11.47 12.13 -19.41
CA ARG A 161 12.03 13.50 -19.42
C ARG A 161 13.13 13.77 -18.40
N GLU A 162 14.17 12.94 -18.36
CA GLU A 162 15.47 13.38 -17.81
C GLU A 162 16.20 14.22 -18.85
N LYS A 163 15.80 15.49 -18.97
CA LYS A 163 16.57 16.59 -19.59
C LYS A 163 15.93 17.92 -19.22
N THR A 164 15.85 18.23 -17.93
CA THR A 164 15.70 19.60 -17.39
C THR A 164 16.11 19.62 -15.91
N ALA A 165 17.32 19.15 -15.60
CA ALA A 165 18.06 19.58 -14.41
C ALA A 165 19.07 20.64 -14.87
N HIS A 166 18.54 21.76 -15.35
CA HIS A 166 19.24 23.04 -15.55
C HIS A 166 18.20 24.01 -16.10
N VAL A 167 17.45 24.70 -15.23
CA VAL A 167 17.04 26.10 -15.38
C VAL A 167 16.55 26.54 -14.00
N THR A 168 17.48 26.94 -13.13
CA THR A 168 17.19 27.88 -12.05
C THR A 168 16.92 29.24 -12.70
N HIS A 169 15.66 29.62 -12.92
CA HIS A 169 15.33 31.02 -13.10
C HIS A 169 14.01 31.39 -12.41
N ASN A 170 14.18 32.28 -11.45
CA ASN A 170 13.23 33.16 -10.76
C ASN A 170 11.97 32.46 -10.25
N ALA A 171 12.07 31.88 -9.05
CA ALA A 171 10.92 31.52 -8.21
C ALA A 171 9.98 32.72 -7.93
N ASP A 172 10.38 33.92 -8.32
CA ASP A 172 9.68 35.19 -8.14
C ASP A 172 9.03 35.72 -9.45
N SER A 173 9.05 34.95 -10.55
CA SER A 173 8.36 35.35 -11.78
C SER A 173 6.91 34.84 -11.80
N PRO A 174 5.91 35.70 -12.07
CA PRO A 174 4.50 35.28 -12.20
C PRO A 174 4.20 34.56 -13.53
N PHE A 175 5.22 34.23 -14.34
CA PHE A 175 5.03 33.67 -15.67
C PHE A 175 5.80 32.37 -15.91
N CYS A 176 5.24 31.49 -16.74
CA CYS A 176 5.88 30.22 -17.10
C CYS A 176 6.94 30.40 -18.20
N THR A 177 7.79 29.38 -18.41
CA THR A 177 8.87 29.38 -19.41
C THR A 177 8.42 29.65 -20.86
N LYS A 178 7.16 29.34 -21.20
CA LYS A 178 6.61 29.63 -22.53
C LYS A 178 6.24 31.11 -22.73
N HIS A 179 6.17 31.89 -21.66
CA HIS A 179 5.66 33.27 -21.67
C HIS A 179 6.49 34.18 -20.76
N PRO A 180 7.80 34.37 -21.00
CA PRO A 180 8.68 35.12 -20.09
C PRO A 180 8.25 36.57 -19.87
N THR A 181 7.57 37.19 -20.84
CA THR A 181 7.05 38.56 -20.79
C THR A 181 5.57 38.64 -20.41
N GLY A 182 4.94 37.51 -20.09
CA GLY A 182 3.52 37.40 -19.79
C GLY A 182 2.61 37.23 -21.01
N THR A 183 1.35 36.91 -20.74
CA THR A 183 0.29 36.82 -21.76
C THR A 183 -1.00 37.45 -21.24
N PRO A 184 -1.83 38.05 -22.12
CA PRO A 184 -3.14 38.57 -21.74
C PRO A 184 -4.12 37.48 -21.33
N LYS A 185 -3.96 36.24 -21.84
CA LYS A 185 -4.75 35.06 -21.43
C LYS A 185 -3.82 33.99 -20.83
N PRO A 186 -3.73 33.86 -19.50
CA PRO A 186 -2.77 32.97 -18.87
C PRO A 186 -3.11 31.50 -19.18
N CYS A 187 -2.10 30.74 -19.62
CA CYS A 187 -2.23 29.29 -19.66
C CYS A 187 -2.31 28.71 -18.23
N SER A 188 -2.73 27.45 -18.08
CA SER A 188 -2.86 26.79 -16.77
C SER A 188 -1.57 26.77 -15.95
N ALA A 189 -0.39 26.84 -16.59
CA ALA A 189 0.89 26.98 -15.90
C ALA A 189 1.13 28.40 -15.37
N CYS A 190 0.80 29.44 -16.14
CA CYS A 190 0.91 30.84 -15.69
C CYS A 190 -0.10 31.15 -14.57
N ALA A 191 -1.33 30.60 -14.65
CA ALA A 191 -2.33 30.77 -13.60
C ALA A 191 -1.85 30.19 -12.25
N ARG A 192 -1.24 29.00 -12.28
CA ARG A 192 -0.63 28.39 -11.08
C ARG A 192 0.57 29.19 -10.56
N ALA A 193 1.44 29.69 -11.43
CA ALA A 193 2.58 30.53 -11.02
C ALA A 193 2.11 31.83 -10.34
N ARG A 194 1.09 32.50 -10.88
CA ARG A 194 0.47 33.68 -10.26
C ARG A 194 -0.14 33.38 -8.90
N ALA A 195 -0.92 32.31 -8.78
CA ALA A 195 -1.53 31.92 -7.50
C ALA A 195 -0.49 31.62 -6.41
N VAL A 196 0.63 30.98 -6.76
CA VAL A 196 1.75 30.73 -5.83
C VAL A 196 2.44 32.03 -5.41
N LEU A 197 2.65 32.96 -6.35
CA LEU A 197 3.27 34.25 -6.08
C LEU A 197 2.38 35.14 -5.20
N GLU A 198 1.07 35.17 -5.48
CA GLU A 198 0.06 35.87 -4.69
C GLU A 198 -0.03 35.30 -3.27
N ALA A 199 -0.02 33.97 -3.11
CA ALA A 199 0.02 33.32 -1.80
C ALA A 199 1.29 33.65 -0.99
N ARG A 200 2.42 33.92 -1.66
CA ARG A 200 3.66 34.40 -1.01
C ARG A 200 3.57 35.87 -0.62
N GLN A 201 3.04 36.72 -1.50
CA GLN A 201 2.88 38.16 -1.23
C GLN A 201 1.83 38.44 -0.15
N GLY A 202 0.80 37.59 -0.03
CA GLY A 202 -0.20 37.65 1.04
C GLY A 202 0.28 37.14 2.40
N ARG A 203 1.48 36.54 2.48
CA ARG A 203 2.10 36.17 3.76
C ARG A 203 2.74 37.41 4.37
N LEU A 204 2.03 38.02 5.32
CA LEU A 204 2.61 38.96 6.28
C LEU A 204 3.86 38.33 6.89
N THR A 205 5.03 38.85 6.54
CA THR A 205 6.30 38.54 7.17
C THR A 205 6.21 38.99 8.62
N ILE A 206 5.87 38.06 9.52
CA ILE A 206 6.15 38.27 10.94
C ILE A 206 7.68 38.23 11.04
N PRO A 207 8.35 39.31 11.51
CA PRO A 207 9.80 39.34 11.59
C PRO A 207 10.29 38.20 12.49
N GLY A 208 11.16 37.34 11.93
CA GLY A 208 11.93 36.35 12.68
C GLY A 208 11.50 34.88 12.57
N TRP A 209 10.47 34.51 11.80
CA TRP A 209 9.98 33.11 11.75
C TRP A 209 9.73 32.64 10.32
N ASP A 210 10.73 31.97 9.73
CA ASP A 210 10.63 31.36 8.40
C ASP A 210 10.42 29.84 8.49
N CYS A 211 9.17 29.41 8.28
CA CYS A 211 8.79 27.99 8.28
C CYS A 211 9.51 27.16 7.20
N THR A 212 10.14 27.80 6.21
CA THR A 212 10.90 27.07 5.18
C THR A 212 12.25 26.59 5.67
N VAL A 213 12.82 27.21 6.70
CA VAL A 213 14.10 26.79 7.30
C VAL A 213 13.93 25.49 8.10
N ASP A 214 12.78 25.30 8.75
CA ASP A 214 12.48 24.11 9.57
C ASP A 214 11.89 22.93 8.77
N GLY A 215 11.84 23.03 7.43
CA GLY A 215 11.41 21.92 6.57
C GLY A 215 9.92 21.59 6.63
N HIS A 216 9.08 22.46 7.19
CA HIS A 216 7.65 22.22 7.26
C HIS A 216 6.95 22.49 5.93
N LYS A 217 6.13 21.52 5.47
CA LYS A 217 5.34 21.67 4.25
C LYS A 217 4.04 22.45 4.57
N PRO A 218 3.78 23.60 3.94
CA PRO A 218 2.52 24.31 4.14
C PRO A 218 1.35 23.55 3.49
N SER A 219 0.17 23.65 4.08
CA SER A 219 -1.09 23.19 3.47
C SER A 219 -1.55 24.17 2.39
N THR A 220 -2.55 23.76 1.61
CA THR A 220 -3.06 24.49 0.42
C THR A 220 -3.65 25.86 0.73
N ASP A 221 -4.07 26.09 1.97
CA ASP A 221 -4.54 27.35 2.54
C ASP A 221 -3.40 28.25 3.06
N GLY A 222 -2.14 27.83 2.90
CA GLY A 222 -0.95 28.62 3.28
C GLY A 222 -0.61 28.54 4.77
N THR A 223 -1.38 27.81 5.57
CA THR A 223 -1.07 27.54 6.98
C THR A 223 -0.06 26.39 7.10
N CYS A 224 0.67 26.33 8.21
CA CYS A 224 1.52 25.19 8.53
C CYS A 224 0.84 24.41 9.66
N ALA A 225 0.43 23.17 9.40
CA ALA A 225 -0.28 22.34 10.38
C ALA A 225 0.48 22.15 11.70
N VAL A 226 1.82 22.12 11.64
CA VAL A 226 2.68 22.02 12.82
C VAL A 226 2.66 23.32 13.65
N CYS A 227 2.71 24.48 12.98
CA CYS A 227 2.64 25.77 13.66
C CYS A 227 1.23 26.10 14.17
N ALA A 228 0.17 25.56 13.54
CA ALA A 228 -1.22 25.79 13.93
C ALA A 228 -1.57 25.13 15.27
N ASN A 229 -0.94 24.00 15.61
CA ASN A 229 -1.25 23.23 16.82
C ASN A 229 -0.34 23.54 18.02
N ARG A 230 0.50 24.59 17.98
CA ARG A 230 1.38 24.92 19.10
C ARG A 230 0.64 25.73 20.17
N PRO A 231 0.52 25.21 21.42
CA PRO A 231 -0.20 25.90 22.48
C PRO A 231 0.53 27.20 22.87
N GLY A 232 -0.17 28.33 22.80
CA GLY A 232 0.38 29.66 23.07
C GLY A 232 -0.07 30.76 22.09
N ARG A 233 -0.79 30.41 21.03
CA ARG A 233 -1.40 31.38 20.09
C ARG A 233 -2.77 31.84 20.60
N SER A 234 -2.81 32.85 21.48
CA SER A 234 -3.99 33.71 21.60
C SER A 234 -3.96 34.70 20.44
N VAL A 235 -4.90 34.57 19.51
CA VAL A 235 -5.11 35.54 18.44
C VAL A 235 -5.71 36.79 19.08
N ALA A 236 -4.96 37.90 19.06
CA ALA A 236 -5.49 39.24 19.27
C ALA A 236 -5.86 39.84 17.92
#